data_AF-A0A0K0CY77-F1
#
_entry.id   AF-A0A0K0CY77-F1
#
_cell.length_a   1.000
_cell.length_b   1.000
_cell.length_c   1.000
_cell.angle_alpha   90.00
_cell.angle_beta   90.00
_cell.angle_gamma   90.00
#
_symmetry.space_group_name_H-M   'P 1'
#
loop_
_entity.id
_entity.type
_entity.pdbx_description
1 polymer ?
#
loop_
_entity_poly.entity_id
_entity_poly.type
_entity_poly.pdbx_seq_one_letter_code
_entity_poly.pdbx_strand_id
1 'polypeptide(L)'
;MSGPAKRGKKLGKGRAKRHRKELEKNIQGITTPTIRRLARRGEVRLFYGETHGVLKIFLEMVTRDAVTYYERAKRKAVRAMDVVCALKR
;
A
#
# COMPACT_ATOMS: atom_id res chain seq x y z
N MET A 1 -1.11 26.42 -48.23
CA MET A 1 -2.08 26.74 -47.17
C MET A 1 -1.57 26.16 -45.85
N SER A 2 -0.86 26.96 -45.07
CA SER A 2 -0.27 26.55 -43.79
C SER A 2 -0.95 27.35 -42.68
N GLY A 3 -1.87 26.70 -41.96
CA GLY A 3 -2.59 27.31 -40.83
C GLY A 3 -1.76 27.26 -39.53
N PRO A 4 -1.80 28.27 -38.66
CA PRO A 4 -1.08 28.27 -37.40
C PRO A 4 -1.71 27.30 -36.39
N ALA A 5 -0.97 26.24 -36.03
CA ALA A 5 -1.38 25.30 -34.99
C ALA A 5 -1.37 25.99 -33.61
N LYS A 6 -2.56 26.28 -33.08
CA LYS A 6 -2.76 26.81 -31.73
C LYS A 6 -2.12 25.86 -30.69
N ARG A 7 -1.00 26.30 -30.10
CA ARG A 7 -0.41 25.69 -28.90
C ARG A 7 -1.35 25.96 -27.73
N GLY A 8 -2.28 25.04 -27.48
CA GLY A 8 -3.21 25.11 -26.37
C GLY A 8 -2.45 25.04 -25.03
N LYS A 9 -2.22 26.20 -24.41
CA LYS A 9 -1.78 26.32 -23.03
C LYS A 9 -2.85 25.68 -22.14
N LYS A 10 -2.66 24.42 -21.74
CA LYS A 10 -3.56 23.78 -20.78
C LYS A 10 -3.39 24.48 -19.43
N LEU A 11 -4.43 25.24 -19.07
CA LEU A 11 -4.64 25.86 -17.77
C LEU A 11 -4.33 24.84 -16.67
N GLY A 12 -3.53 25.26 -15.68
CA GLY A 12 -3.09 24.42 -14.57
C GLY A 12 -4.28 23.73 -13.92
N LYS A 13 -4.26 22.39 -13.91
CA LYS A 13 -5.26 21.62 -13.19
C LYS A 13 -5.12 21.95 -11.70
N GLY A 14 -6.08 22.68 -11.15
CA GLY A 14 -6.22 22.86 -9.71
C GLY A 14 -6.11 21.51 -8.99
N ARG A 15 -5.53 21.52 -7.79
CA ARG A 15 -5.31 20.32 -7.00
C ARG A 15 -6.64 19.58 -6.82
N ALA A 16 -6.79 18.44 -7.50
CA ALA A 16 -7.97 17.60 -7.38
C ALA A 16 -8.24 17.32 -5.90
N LYS A 17 -9.46 17.62 -5.42
CA LYS A 17 -9.87 17.28 -4.06
C LYS A 17 -9.69 15.78 -3.90
N ARG A 18 -8.87 15.37 -2.94
CA ARG A 18 -8.63 13.95 -2.64
C ARG A 18 -9.88 13.42 -1.98
N HIS A 19 -10.68 12.63 -2.70
CA HIS A 19 -11.75 11.87 -2.08
C HIS A 19 -11.12 10.83 -1.14
N ARG A 20 -11.72 10.63 0.04
CA ARG A 20 -11.33 9.55 0.95
C ARG A 20 -11.56 8.24 0.20
N LYS A 21 -10.50 7.45 -0.02
CA LYS A 21 -10.65 6.11 -0.59
C LYS A 21 -11.45 5.28 0.42
N GLU A 22 -12.53 4.66 -0.03
CA GLU A 22 -13.24 3.67 0.75
C GLU A 22 -12.31 2.46 0.98
N LEU A 23 -12.35 1.90 2.20
CA LEU A 23 -11.41 0.88 2.67
C LEU A 23 -11.88 -0.54 2.32
N GLU A 24 -12.44 -0.75 1.13
CA GLU A 24 -12.88 -2.08 0.71
C GLU A 24 -11.93 -2.67 -0.34
N LYS A 25 -11.57 -3.96 -0.19
CA LYS A 25 -10.81 -4.76 -1.17
C LYS A 25 -9.40 -4.25 -1.54
N ASN A 26 -8.73 -3.53 -0.63
CA ASN A 26 -7.35 -3.05 -0.84
C ASN A 26 -6.32 -4.16 -1.16
N ILE A 27 -6.57 -5.41 -0.71
CA ILE A 27 -5.67 -6.53 -0.97
C ILE A 27 -5.51 -6.82 -2.47
N GLN A 28 -6.52 -6.54 -3.29
CA GLN A 28 -6.44 -6.67 -4.75
C GLN A 28 -5.54 -5.60 -5.40
N GLY A 29 -5.22 -4.53 -4.66
CA GLY A 29 -4.21 -3.55 -5.08
C GLY A 29 -2.80 -4.13 -5.14
N ILE A 30 -2.57 -5.28 -4.51
CA ILE A 30 -1.34 -6.05 -4.69
C ILE A 30 -1.52 -6.89 -5.95
N THR A 31 -0.95 -6.39 -7.04
CA THR A 31 -1.19 -6.95 -8.37
C THR A 31 -0.29 -8.15 -8.66
N THR A 32 -0.72 -9.02 -9.57
CA THR A 32 0.05 -10.18 -10.07
C THR A 32 1.50 -9.83 -10.50
N PRO A 33 1.77 -8.72 -11.21
CA PRO A 33 3.15 -8.32 -11.52
C PRO A 33 3.99 -8.04 -10.27
N THR A 34 3.39 -7.53 -9.19
CA THR A 34 4.07 -7.28 -7.91
C THR A 34 4.47 -8.58 -7.23
N ILE A 35 3.57 -9.55 -7.18
CA ILE A 35 3.86 -10.89 -6.66
C ILE A 35 4.95 -11.56 -7.49
N ARG A 36 4.91 -11.45 -8.83
CA ARG A 36 5.99 -11.99 -9.69
C ARG A 36 7.35 -11.35 -9.38
N ARG A 37 7.40 -10.05 -9.09
CA ARG A 37 8.66 -9.39 -8.68
C ARG A 37 9.17 -9.94 -7.34
N LEU A 38 8.29 -10.21 -6.38
CA LEU A 38 8.67 -10.84 -5.10
C LEU A 38 9.17 -12.28 -5.32
N ALA A 39 8.44 -13.07 -6.10
CA ALA A 39 8.79 -14.45 -6.43
C ALA A 39 10.18 -14.55 -7.07
N ARG A 40 10.49 -13.66 -8.01
CA ARG A 40 11.82 -13.57 -8.64
C ARG A 40 12.92 -13.21 -7.65
N ARG A 41 12.67 -12.33 -6.69
CA ARG A 41 13.65 -11.96 -5.65
C ARG A 41 13.93 -13.10 -4.68
N GLY A 42 12.91 -13.91 -4.37
CA GLY A 42 13.06 -15.07 -3.52
C GLY A 42 13.45 -16.34 -4.27
N GLU A 43 13.63 -16.28 -5.59
CA GLU A 43 13.89 -17.46 -6.46
C GLU A 43 12.83 -18.57 -6.31
N VAL A 44 11.61 -18.20 -5.94
CA VAL A 44 10.50 -19.11 -5.67
C VAL A 44 9.44 -19.03 -6.75
N ARG A 45 8.69 -20.12 -6.93
CA ARG A 45 7.47 -20.15 -7.76
C ARG A 45 6.26 -19.99 -6.85
N LEU A 46 5.56 -18.86 -6.93
CA LEU A 46 4.39 -18.56 -6.08
C LEU A 46 3.05 -18.76 -6.81
N PHE A 47 2.03 -19.21 -6.06
CA PHE A 47 0.63 -19.27 -6.49
C PHE A 47 -0.11 -17.97 -6.13
N TYR A 48 -0.69 -17.30 -7.13
CA TYR A 48 -1.20 -15.93 -6.99
C TYR A 48 -2.38 -15.79 -6.01
N GLY A 49 -3.27 -16.79 -5.93
CA GLY A 49 -4.43 -16.73 -5.03
C GLY A 49 -4.06 -16.84 -3.55
N GLU A 50 -3.07 -17.68 -3.23
CA GLU A 50 -2.68 -17.97 -1.85
C GLU A 50 -1.81 -16.87 -1.25
N THR A 51 -0.96 -16.23 -2.05
CA THR A 51 -0.08 -15.14 -1.59
C THR A 51 -0.83 -13.96 -0.99
N HIS A 52 -2.02 -13.63 -1.49
CA HIS A 52 -2.86 -12.57 -0.91
C HIS A 52 -3.36 -12.95 0.50
N GLY A 53 -3.72 -14.22 0.70
CA GLY A 53 -4.17 -14.72 2.00
C GLY A 53 -3.05 -14.69 3.03
N VAL A 54 -1.89 -15.24 2.69
CA VAL A 54 -0.70 -15.25 3.57
C VAL A 54 -0.29 -13.83 3.93
N LEU A 55 -0.24 -12.93 2.95
CA LEU A 55 0.14 -11.54 3.19
C LEU A 55 -0.87 -10.81 4.08
N LYS A 56 -2.17 -11.08 3.90
CA LYS A 56 -3.22 -10.51 4.76
C LYS A 56 -3.04 -10.97 6.20
N ILE A 57 -2.87 -12.27 6.43
CA ILE A 57 -2.67 -12.84 7.78
C ILE A 57 -1.42 -12.24 8.44
N PHE A 58 -0.31 -12.18 7.71
CA PHE A 58 0.93 -11.59 8.21
C PHE A 58 0.75 -10.12 8.64
N LEU A 59 0.11 -9.30 7.80
CA LEU A 59 -0.15 -7.90 8.12
C LEU A 59 -1.14 -7.72 9.27
N GLU A 60 -2.15 -8.58 9.38
CA GLU A 60 -3.09 -8.58 10.51
C GLU A 60 -2.36 -8.86 11.83
N MET A 61 -1.46 -9.85 11.85
CA MET A 61 -0.66 -10.18 13.03
C MET A 61 0.23 -9.02 13.45
N VAL A 62 1.05 -8.50 12.53
CA VAL A 62 1.99 -7.41 12.84
C VAL A 62 1.27 -6.13 13.25
N THR A 63 0.16 -5.80 12.57
CA THR A 63 -0.59 -4.58 12.88
C THR A 63 -1.30 -4.67 14.23
N ARG A 64 -1.82 -5.85 14.60
CA ARG A 64 -2.46 -6.06 15.91
C ARG A 64 -1.49 -5.83 17.07
N ASP A 65 -0.28 -6.34 16.95
CA ASP A 65 0.76 -6.16 17.97
C ASP A 65 1.27 -4.71 17.98
N ALA A 66 1.47 -4.09 16.81
CA ALA A 66 1.88 -2.69 16.72
C ALA A 66 0.83 -1.73 17.34
N VAL A 67 -0.46 -1.98 17.12
CA VAL A 67 -1.56 -1.22 17.74
C VAL A 67 -1.54 -1.38 19.26
N THR A 68 -1.23 -2.58 19.76
CA THR A 68 -1.13 -2.84 21.20
C THR A 68 -0.02 -1.99 21.85
N TYR A 69 1.15 -1.88 21.23
CA TYR A 69 2.24 -1.02 21.71
C TYR A 69 1.87 0.47 21.69
N TYR A 70 1.17 0.87 20.64
CA TYR A 70 0.67 2.24 20.47
C TYR A 70 -0.36 2.62 21.57
N GLU A 71 -1.34 1.75 21.83
CA GLU A 71 -2.38 1.94 22.84
C GLU A 71 -1.80 1.99 24.25
N ARG A 72 -0.88 1.07 24.58
CA ARG A 72 -0.17 1.08 25.87
C ARG A 72 0.58 2.39 26.12
N ALA A 73 1.07 3.02 25.05
CA ALA A 73 1.79 4.28 25.13
C ALA A 73 0.88 5.52 25.07
N LYS A 74 -0.45 5.38 25.03
CA LYS A 74 -1.45 6.47 25.01
C LYS A 74 -1.20 7.55 23.95
N ARG A 75 -0.66 7.16 22.79
CA ARG A 75 -0.41 8.08 21.68
C ARG A 75 -1.66 8.20 20.80
N LYS A 76 -1.61 9.07 19.77
CA LYS A 76 -2.61 9.16 18.70
C LYS A 76 -2.16 8.62 17.32
N ALA A 77 -0.87 8.27 17.19
CA ALA A 77 -0.31 7.65 16.00
C ALA A 77 0.65 6.49 16.32
N VAL A 78 0.57 5.44 15.49
CA VAL A 78 1.54 4.35 15.42
C VAL A 78 2.88 4.91 14.92
N ARG A 79 3.96 4.63 15.63
CA ARG A 79 5.33 5.01 15.27
C ARG A 79 6.07 3.81 14.67
N ALA A 80 7.15 4.09 13.94
CA ALA A 80 8.04 3.04 13.41
C ALA A 80 8.52 2.08 14.52
N MET A 81 8.80 2.58 15.72
CA MET A 81 9.22 1.76 16.85
C MET A 81 8.16 0.73 17.28
N ASP A 82 6.87 1.04 17.15
CA ASP A 82 5.81 0.09 17.52
C ASP A 82 5.79 -1.11 16.56
N VAL A 83 6.05 -0.84 15.28
CA VAL A 83 6.17 -1.88 14.25
C VAL A 83 7.46 -2.68 14.44
N VAL A 84 8.58 -2.03 14.76
CA VAL A 84 9.85 -2.73 15.05
C VAL A 84 9.70 -3.63 16.27
N CYS A 85 9.01 -3.18 17.32
CA CYS A 85 8.73 -4.02 18.49
C CYS A 85 7.83 -5.20 18.14
N ALA A 86 6.79 -4.99 17.32
CA ALA A 86 5.91 -6.06 16.86
C ALA A 86 6.63 -7.12 16.01
N LEU A 87 7.60 -6.72 15.18
CA LEU A 87 8.37 -7.63 14.33
C LEU A 87 9.47 -8.41 15.09
N LYS A 88 9.90 -7.92 16.25
CA LYS A 88 10.93 -8.55 17.09
C LYS A 88 10.38 -9.58 18.07
N ARG A 89 9.07 -9.74 18.12
CA ARG A 89 8.38 -10.61 19.08
C ARG A 89 8.73 -12.07 18.87
#